data_AF-A0A0C3FUC8-F1
#
_entry.id   AF-A0A0C3FUC8-F1
#
_cell.length_a   1.000
_cell.length_b   1.000
_cell.length_c   1.000
_cell.angle_alpha   90.00
_cell.angle_beta   90.00
_cell.angle_gamma   90.00
#
_symmetry.space_group_name_H-M   'P 1'
#
loop_
_entity.id
_entity.type
_entity.pdbx_description
1 polymer ?
#
loop_
_entity_poly.entity_id
_entity_poly.type
_entity_poly.pdbx_seq_one_letter_code
_entity_poly.pdbx_strand_id
1 'polypeptide(L)'
;MNLHIQPTPDIVMDQALIREPEKPVRDDLYYLESVIFLVEDNLFKVPEKYFISCPFYIWPLLRIFRVLLPSGMQDGFSDDTPIRLRAIARVDFERLLGLMYPASWPVTMGPDAWQSALKLSTLWGMGDIRNMAMESLPADDLDSVDRILLGQAYGVSDWLLSGYKSLAERESTISGQEGQRLGSDTVARLCEVREAGIKASFRPVPSQSRAEVYSKVGKSKYDYVSHIRSLFSEELAGAAVSRITSRAVFKSQCIDGNPAGSVDSQSVRNGRFYMECIVFLVEGTLFKVPRACFEHSQIFRDVFNLPCTNNAIIDGSDDGHPFKLDGISKIDFRAFLKLLYPQSIPLRGALSVKEWIAVLKLSTMWDLFSIRKLAIEELSKFTMNPVTRIILARQYRIQKWLFAGYEELAKRTEPISISEAEQLGLETAILIFQIREESHLAYLEDMEHECKEMQKDIENRFDRKYCSCAEGIWRVFAKELKDVEESVTGVAVPE
;
A
#
# COMPACT_ATOMS: atom_id res chain seq x y z
N MET A 1 -17.53 -19.89 -87.50
CA MET A 1 -17.60 -20.62 -86.23
C MET A 1 -16.28 -20.44 -85.49
N ASN A 2 -16.38 -20.05 -84.21
CA ASN A 2 -15.37 -20.11 -83.16
C ASN A 2 -14.16 -19.17 -83.26
N LEU A 3 -14.38 -17.97 -82.71
CA LEU A 3 -13.37 -17.06 -82.17
C LEU A 3 -12.49 -17.78 -81.14
N HIS A 4 -11.17 -17.67 -81.32
CA HIS A 4 -10.15 -18.07 -80.37
C HIS A 4 -10.28 -17.24 -79.07
N ILE A 5 -10.62 -17.91 -77.97
CA ILE A 5 -10.48 -17.38 -76.62
C ILE A 5 -9.31 -18.12 -75.97
N GLN A 6 -8.28 -17.36 -75.61
CA GLN A 6 -7.12 -17.83 -74.84
C GLN A 6 -7.56 -18.23 -73.41
N PRO A 7 -7.01 -19.31 -72.82
CA PRO A 7 -7.26 -19.62 -71.42
C PRO A 7 -6.51 -18.65 -70.50
N THR A 8 -7.19 -18.26 -69.42
CA THR A 8 -6.74 -17.38 -68.34
C THR A 8 -5.51 -17.90 -67.61
N PRO A 9 -4.62 -17.02 -67.09
CA PRO A 9 -3.46 -17.45 -66.31
C PRO A 9 -3.87 -17.96 -64.93
N ASP A 10 -3.21 -19.04 -64.52
CA ASP A 10 -3.33 -19.68 -63.21
C ASP A 10 -3.14 -18.68 -62.07
N ILE A 11 -4.07 -18.74 -61.11
CA ILE A 11 -3.98 -18.09 -59.81
C ILE A 11 -2.82 -18.75 -59.06
N VAL A 12 -1.69 -18.05 -58.96
CA VAL A 12 -0.63 -18.40 -58.03
C VAL A 12 -1.19 -18.22 -56.62
N MET A 13 -1.46 -19.35 -55.95
CA MET A 13 -1.68 -19.40 -54.50
C MET A 13 -0.42 -18.85 -53.82
N ASP A 14 -0.56 -17.67 -53.25
CA ASP A 14 0.42 -17.03 -52.38
C ASP A 14 0.69 -17.99 -51.20
N GLN A 15 1.87 -18.61 -51.21
CA GLN A 15 2.37 -19.35 -50.06
C GLN A 15 2.66 -18.34 -48.96
N ALA A 16 1.62 -18.03 -48.18
CA ALA A 16 1.77 -17.36 -46.91
C ALA A 16 2.86 -18.08 -46.11
N LEU A 17 3.97 -17.38 -45.88
CA LEU A 17 5.06 -17.80 -45.01
C LEU A 17 4.49 -18.34 -43.71
N ILE A 18 4.45 -19.66 -43.57
CA ILE A 18 4.32 -20.32 -42.27
C ILE A 18 5.63 -20.02 -41.55
N ARG A 19 5.71 -18.87 -40.87
CA ARG A 19 6.74 -18.63 -39.86
C ARG A 19 6.58 -19.73 -38.83
N GLU A 20 7.61 -20.56 -38.66
CA GLU A 20 7.67 -21.46 -37.51
C GLU A 20 7.37 -20.65 -36.24
N PRO A 21 6.56 -21.16 -35.31
CA PRO A 21 6.25 -20.43 -34.10
C PRO A 21 7.57 -20.11 -33.37
N GLU A 22 7.87 -18.82 -33.24
CA GLU A 22 9.05 -18.37 -32.50
C GLU A 22 9.05 -19.04 -31.13
N LYS A 23 10.19 -19.67 -30.79
CA LYS A 23 10.34 -20.38 -29.53
C LYS A 23 10.00 -19.43 -28.37
N PRO A 24 9.18 -19.86 -27.40
CA PRO A 24 8.82 -19.00 -26.29
C PRO A 24 10.04 -18.44 -25.54
N VAL A 25 9.99 -17.17 -25.16
CA VAL A 25 11.08 -16.47 -24.45
C VAL A 25 10.71 -16.33 -22.98
N ARG A 26 11.66 -16.58 -22.07
CA ARG A 26 11.46 -16.37 -20.63
C ARG A 26 11.39 -14.88 -20.31
N ASP A 27 10.41 -14.47 -19.50
CA ASP A 27 10.33 -13.09 -19.00
C ASP A 27 11.53 -12.77 -18.10
N ASP A 28 12.07 -11.56 -18.24
CA ASP A 28 13.29 -11.10 -17.58
C ASP A 28 13.09 -10.83 -16.07
N LEU A 29 11.85 -10.57 -15.63
CA LEU A 29 11.53 -10.22 -14.24
C LEU A 29 10.75 -11.32 -13.51
N TYR A 30 9.93 -12.07 -14.24
CA TYR A 30 8.96 -13.01 -13.69
C TYR A 30 9.15 -14.44 -14.22
N TYR A 31 10.41 -14.80 -14.47
CA TYR A 31 10.84 -16.19 -14.52
C TYR A 31 11.61 -16.52 -13.24
N LEU A 32 10.86 -16.82 -12.18
CA LEU A 32 11.37 -16.93 -10.82
C LEU A 32 11.99 -18.31 -10.57
N GLU A 33 13.31 -18.32 -10.35
CA GLU A 33 14.01 -19.50 -9.87
C GLU A 33 13.79 -19.70 -8.37
N SER A 34 13.83 -20.94 -7.91
CA SER A 34 13.65 -21.30 -6.51
C SER A 34 14.99 -21.62 -5.86
N VAL A 35 15.10 -21.28 -4.57
CA VAL A 35 16.17 -21.71 -3.68
C VAL A 35 15.57 -22.48 -2.51
N ILE A 36 16.29 -23.50 -2.04
CA ILE A 36 15.87 -24.38 -0.94
C ILE A 36 16.75 -24.12 0.28
N PHE A 37 16.13 -23.76 1.40
CA PHE A 37 16.76 -23.61 2.70
C PHE A 37 16.34 -24.72 3.65
N LEU A 38 17.24 -25.16 4.51
CA LEU A 38 16.93 -26.01 5.67
C LEU A 38 17.11 -25.17 6.94
N VAL A 39 16.01 -24.95 7.67
CA VAL A 39 16.00 -24.23 8.95
C VAL A 39 15.43 -25.15 10.01
N GLU A 40 16.22 -25.43 11.04
CA GLU A 40 15.95 -26.54 11.97
C GLU A 40 15.70 -27.82 11.14
N ASP A 41 14.52 -28.44 11.26
CA ASP A 41 14.15 -29.65 10.54
C ASP A 41 13.21 -29.40 9.34
N ASN A 42 13.11 -28.15 8.87
CA ASN A 42 12.13 -27.75 7.86
C ASN A 42 12.79 -27.28 6.56
N LEU A 43 12.35 -27.85 5.43
CA LEU A 43 12.73 -27.42 4.08
C LEU A 43 11.81 -26.29 3.59
N PHE A 44 12.42 -25.21 3.13
CA PHE A 44 11.75 -24.03 2.58
C PHE A 44 12.18 -23.86 1.13
N LYS A 45 11.25 -23.95 0.19
CA LYS A 45 11.48 -23.72 -1.24
C LYS A 45 10.81 -22.41 -1.64
N VAL A 46 11.59 -21.37 -1.92
CA VAL A 46 11.07 -20.02 -2.19
C VAL A 46 11.76 -19.36 -3.39
N PRO A 47 11.13 -18.41 -4.09
CA PRO A 47 11.79 -17.68 -5.17
C PRO A 47 13.07 -16.97 -4.74
N GLU A 48 14.20 -17.17 -5.41
CA GLU A 48 15.49 -16.60 -4.98
C GLU A 48 15.60 -15.07 -5.11
N LYS A 49 14.69 -14.44 -5.86
CA LYS A 49 14.78 -13.01 -6.26
C LYS A 49 15.10 -12.01 -5.14
N TYR A 50 14.50 -12.16 -3.95
CA TYR A 50 14.71 -11.21 -2.86
C TYR A 50 16.00 -11.48 -2.06
N PHE A 51 16.59 -12.66 -2.24
CA PHE A 51 17.86 -13.04 -1.64
C PHE A 51 19.04 -12.66 -2.55
N ILE A 52 18.83 -12.54 -3.86
CA ILE A 52 19.85 -12.12 -4.85
C ILE A 52 20.25 -10.65 -4.69
N SER A 53 19.27 -9.76 -4.45
CA SER A 53 19.52 -8.32 -4.33
C SER A 53 20.18 -7.91 -3.01
N CYS A 54 20.48 -8.86 -2.11
CA CYS A 54 21.24 -8.62 -0.90
C CYS A 54 22.70 -8.29 -1.26
N PRO A 55 23.15 -7.02 -1.14
CA PRO A 55 24.47 -6.59 -1.63
C PRO A 55 25.62 -7.21 -0.83
N PHE A 56 25.30 -7.72 0.36
CA PHE A 56 26.26 -8.32 1.27
C PHE A 56 25.70 -9.66 1.77
N TYR A 57 26.54 -10.69 1.76
CA TYR A 57 26.41 -11.98 2.45
C TYR A 57 25.84 -13.17 1.68
N ILE A 58 24.62 -13.16 1.11
CA ILE A 58 24.07 -14.40 0.49
C ILE A 58 24.63 -14.63 -0.92
N TRP A 59 24.55 -13.62 -1.79
CA TRP A 59 24.83 -13.82 -3.22
C TRP A 59 26.32 -13.74 -3.64
N PRO A 60 27.21 -12.96 -3.01
CA PRO A 60 28.64 -13.04 -3.32
C PRO A 60 29.23 -14.44 -3.06
N LEU A 61 28.68 -15.19 -2.08
CA LEU A 61 29.02 -16.60 -1.87
C LEU A 61 28.42 -17.47 -2.97
N LEU A 62 27.13 -17.34 -3.31
CA LEU A 62 26.49 -18.12 -4.39
C LEU A 62 27.06 -17.81 -5.80
N ARG A 63 27.54 -16.59 -6.07
CA ARG A 63 28.24 -16.21 -7.32
C ARG A 63 29.65 -16.78 -7.41
N ILE A 64 30.40 -16.81 -6.30
CA ILE A 64 31.69 -17.52 -6.24
C ILE A 64 31.46 -19.02 -6.48
N PHE A 65 30.41 -19.60 -5.90
CA PHE A 65 30.02 -20.99 -6.11
C PHE A 65 29.54 -21.30 -7.54
N ARG A 66 28.93 -20.34 -8.25
CA ARG A 66 28.55 -20.45 -9.67
C ARG A 66 29.75 -20.60 -10.64
N VAL A 67 30.93 -20.13 -10.24
CA VAL A 67 32.13 -20.07 -11.10
C VAL A 67 33.23 -21.05 -10.67
N LEU A 68 33.29 -21.43 -9.40
CA LEU A 68 34.46 -22.14 -8.84
C LEU A 68 34.21 -23.58 -8.34
N LEU A 69 32.98 -24.07 -8.28
CA LEU A 69 32.77 -25.50 -7.99
C LEU A 69 32.77 -26.35 -9.27
N PRO A 70 33.52 -27.47 -9.29
CA PRO A 70 33.42 -28.45 -10.35
C PRO A 70 31.98 -28.98 -10.44
N SER A 71 31.54 -29.24 -11.66
CA SER A 71 30.19 -29.68 -12.01
C SER A 71 29.68 -30.80 -11.09
N GLY A 72 28.67 -30.53 -10.26
CA GLY A 72 27.93 -31.60 -9.57
C GLY A 72 27.21 -31.26 -8.27
N MET A 73 27.59 -30.21 -7.53
CA MET A 73 26.97 -29.92 -6.22
C MET A 73 26.66 -28.44 -6.09
N GLN A 74 25.41 -28.07 -6.38
CA GLN A 74 24.90 -26.71 -6.21
C GLN A 74 23.98 -26.71 -4.98
N ASP A 75 24.44 -26.07 -3.90
CA ASP A 75 23.63 -25.89 -2.69
C ASP A 75 22.40 -25.02 -3.01
N GLY A 76 21.25 -25.40 -2.47
CA GLY A 76 19.96 -24.74 -2.59
C GLY A 76 19.11 -25.16 -3.79
N PHE A 77 19.56 -26.08 -4.65
CA PHE A 77 18.81 -26.46 -5.87
C PHE A 77 17.98 -27.74 -5.73
N SER A 78 18.25 -28.56 -4.71
CA SER A 78 17.52 -29.81 -4.46
C SER A 78 17.24 -30.00 -2.97
N ASP A 79 16.27 -30.86 -2.65
CA ASP A 79 15.97 -31.27 -1.28
C ASP A 79 17.17 -31.99 -0.63
N ASP A 80 18.04 -32.61 -1.45
CA ASP A 80 19.24 -33.33 -1.01
C ASP A 80 20.41 -32.39 -0.67
N THR A 81 20.40 -31.18 -1.24
CA THR A 81 21.46 -30.18 -1.07
C THR A 81 20.90 -28.82 -0.64
N PRO A 82 20.15 -28.69 0.48
CA PRO A 82 19.57 -27.41 0.88
C PRO A 82 20.62 -26.48 1.52
N ILE A 83 20.41 -25.17 1.43
CA ILE A 83 21.22 -24.18 2.18
C ILE A 83 20.80 -24.22 3.65
N ARG A 84 21.68 -24.70 4.52
CA ARG A 84 21.39 -24.87 5.95
C ARG A 84 21.56 -23.55 6.73
N LEU A 85 20.53 -23.10 7.43
CA LEU A 85 20.54 -21.90 8.28
C LEU A 85 20.49 -22.29 9.77
N ARG A 86 21.63 -22.66 10.36
CA ARG A 86 21.69 -23.24 11.72
C ARG A 86 21.43 -22.24 12.85
N ALA A 87 21.72 -20.96 12.65
CA ALA A 87 21.56 -19.91 13.66
C ALA A 87 20.22 -19.17 13.61
N ILE A 88 19.30 -19.62 12.75
CA ILE A 88 18.00 -18.99 12.51
C ILE A 88 16.91 -19.90 13.05
N ALA A 89 16.01 -19.35 13.86
CA ALA A 89 14.83 -20.07 14.31
C ALA A 89 13.83 -20.19 13.16
N ARG A 90 13.15 -21.33 13.05
CA ARG A 90 12.15 -21.58 12.00
C ARG A 90 11.07 -20.49 11.97
N VAL A 91 10.55 -20.14 13.14
CA VAL A 91 9.48 -19.14 13.30
C VAL A 91 9.92 -17.75 12.81
N ASP A 92 11.17 -17.36 13.08
CA ASP A 92 11.70 -16.07 12.60
C ASP A 92 11.74 -16.05 11.07
N PHE A 93 12.18 -17.15 10.46
CA PHE A 93 12.26 -17.27 9.01
C PHE A 93 10.87 -17.28 8.36
N GLU A 94 9.90 -18.04 8.91
CA GLU A 94 8.51 -18.04 8.44
C GLU A 94 7.88 -16.64 8.47
N ARG A 95 8.14 -15.87 9.53
CA ARG A 95 7.63 -14.49 9.67
C ARG A 95 8.21 -13.56 8.61
N LEU A 96 9.52 -13.65 8.37
CA LEU A 96 10.16 -12.87 7.29
C LEU A 96 9.62 -13.30 5.91
N LEU A 97 9.52 -14.59 5.63
CA LEU A 97 8.96 -15.08 4.37
C LEU A 97 7.49 -14.65 4.18
N GLY A 98 6.72 -14.55 5.27
CA GLY A 98 5.36 -14.03 5.26
C GLY A 98 5.25 -12.58 4.81
N LEU A 99 6.30 -11.78 5.06
CA LEU A 99 6.43 -10.42 4.53
C LEU A 99 6.84 -10.42 3.05
N MET A 100 7.75 -11.32 2.67
CA MET A 100 8.31 -11.38 1.32
C MET A 100 7.33 -11.97 0.28
N TYR A 101 6.53 -12.94 0.71
CA TYR A 101 5.52 -13.65 -0.08
C TYR A 101 4.18 -13.65 0.67
N PRO A 102 3.51 -12.50 0.75
CA PRO A 102 2.28 -12.40 1.50
C PRO A 102 1.17 -13.19 0.84
N ALA A 103 0.34 -13.86 1.66
CA ALA A 103 -0.84 -14.57 1.18
C ALA A 103 -1.97 -13.62 0.77
N SER A 104 -1.98 -12.42 1.36
CA SER A 104 -2.98 -11.38 1.13
C SER A 104 -2.34 -10.00 1.19
N TRP A 105 -2.89 -9.07 0.42
CA TRP A 105 -2.52 -7.67 0.43
C TRP A 105 -3.64 -6.82 1.06
N PRO A 106 -3.32 -5.76 1.85
CA PRO A 106 -1.97 -5.39 2.33
C PRO A 106 -1.43 -6.39 3.36
N VAL A 107 -0.11 -6.41 3.54
CA VAL A 107 0.53 -7.28 4.54
C VAL A 107 0.17 -6.79 5.93
N THR A 108 -0.43 -7.65 6.74
CA THR A 108 -0.72 -7.39 8.15
C THR A 108 0.09 -8.37 9.01
N MET A 109 0.92 -7.82 9.90
CA MET A 109 1.84 -8.57 10.75
C MET A 109 1.77 -8.03 12.18
N GLY A 110 1.86 -8.92 13.16
CA GLY A 110 1.93 -8.53 14.58
C GLY A 110 3.34 -8.08 15.00
N PRO A 111 3.51 -7.51 16.21
CA PRO A 111 4.79 -6.99 16.70
C PRO A 111 5.91 -8.02 16.65
N ASP A 112 5.67 -9.25 17.11
CA ASP A 112 6.69 -10.32 17.08
C ASP A 112 7.15 -10.66 15.65
N ALA A 113 6.24 -10.57 14.68
CA ALA A 113 6.53 -10.85 13.28
C ALA A 113 7.41 -9.74 12.67
N TRP A 114 7.13 -8.48 13.02
CA TRP A 114 8.00 -7.37 12.65
C TRP A 114 9.36 -7.41 13.35
N GLN A 115 9.43 -7.89 14.60
CA GLN A 115 10.71 -8.07 15.29
C GLN A 115 11.56 -9.13 14.60
N SER A 116 10.97 -10.27 14.23
CA SER A 116 11.66 -11.29 13.41
C SER A 116 12.11 -10.72 12.06
N ALA A 117 11.28 -9.91 11.40
CA ALA A 117 11.65 -9.23 10.16
C ALA A 117 12.80 -8.25 10.36
N LEU A 118 12.80 -7.44 11.42
CA LEU A 118 13.89 -6.51 11.76
C LEU A 118 15.20 -7.25 12.03
N LYS A 119 15.13 -8.35 12.79
CA LYS A 119 16.27 -9.21 13.12
C LYS A 119 16.94 -9.73 11.85
N LEU A 120 16.18 -10.42 11.00
CA LEU A 120 16.74 -11.07 9.82
C LEU A 120 17.10 -10.08 8.73
N SER A 121 16.32 -9.01 8.54
CA SER A 121 16.66 -7.97 7.57
C SER A 121 17.93 -7.19 7.94
N THR A 122 18.16 -6.96 9.24
CA THR A 122 19.42 -6.37 9.72
C THR A 122 20.58 -7.35 9.51
N LEU A 123 20.38 -8.63 9.86
CA LEU A 123 21.40 -9.67 9.70
C LEU A 123 21.81 -9.88 8.23
N TRP A 124 20.85 -9.81 7.31
CA TRP A 124 21.05 -10.08 5.88
C TRP A 124 21.23 -8.81 5.03
N GLY A 125 21.25 -7.64 5.65
CA GLY A 125 21.43 -6.37 4.95
C GLY A 125 20.28 -6.00 4.00
N MET A 126 19.06 -6.44 4.31
CA MET A 126 17.84 -6.12 3.56
C MET A 126 17.31 -4.75 4.00
N GLY A 127 17.96 -3.67 3.55
CA GLY A 127 17.69 -2.30 4.01
C GLY A 127 16.22 -1.88 3.91
N ASP A 128 15.53 -2.23 2.82
CA ASP A 128 14.13 -1.82 2.62
C ASP A 128 13.18 -2.51 3.61
N ILE A 129 13.37 -3.82 3.83
CA ILE A 129 12.61 -4.58 4.82
C ILE A 129 12.92 -4.09 6.22
N ARG A 130 14.19 -3.77 6.51
CA ARG A 130 14.62 -3.22 7.79
C ARG A 130 13.90 -1.93 8.11
N ASN A 131 13.89 -0.99 7.16
CA ASN A 131 13.22 0.30 7.32
C ASN A 131 11.71 0.13 7.53
N MET A 132 11.08 -0.74 6.74
CA MET A 132 9.65 -1.05 6.92
C MET A 132 9.35 -1.63 8.31
N ALA A 133 10.18 -2.55 8.80
CA ALA A 133 10.01 -3.14 10.13
C ALA A 133 10.17 -2.08 11.23
N MET A 134 11.07 -1.11 11.06
CA MET A 134 11.22 0.01 11.98
C MET A 134 10.02 0.97 11.97
N GLU A 135 9.44 1.25 10.80
CA GLU A 135 8.23 2.08 10.67
C GLU A 135 6.99 1.39 11.27
N SER A 136 6.92 0.06 11.15
CA SER A 136 5.78 -0.75 11.59
C SER A 136 5.86 -1.19 13.06
N LEU A 137 7.00 -0.97 13.72
CA LEU A 137 7.20 -1.16 15.16
C LEU A 137 7.39 0.21 15.82
N PRO A 138 6.31 0.96 16.09
CA PRO A 138 6.43 2.21 16.79
C PRO A 138 7.06 1.97 18.16
N ALA A 139 8.02 2.81 18.53
CA ALA A 139 8.75 2.66 19.79
C ALA A 139 7.79 2.58 20.99
N ASP A 140 6.64 3.26 20.92
CA ASP A 140 5.65 3.33 21.99
C ASP A 140 4.99 1.99 22.34
N ASP A 141 4.96 1.03 21.41
CA ASP A 141 4.39 -0.30 21.66
C ASP A 141 5.37 -1.24 22.41
N LEU A 142 6.65 -0.86 22.50
CA LEU A 142 7.68 -1.63 23.20
C LEU A 142 7.89 -1.08 24.61
N ASP A 143 8.15 -1.98 25.58
CA ASP A 143 8.60 -1.57 26.90
C ASP A 143 9.96 -0.85 26.81
N SER A 144 10.23 0.03 27.77
CA SER A 144 11.44 0.87 27.78
C SER A 144 12.73 0.03 27.79
N VAL A 145 12.72 -1.14 28.45
CA VAL A 145 13.85 -2.08 28.44
C VAL A 145 13.98 -2.77 27.09
N ASP A 146 12.88 -3.20 26.49
CA ASP A 146 12.87 -3.87 25.18
C ASP A 146 13.38 -2.94 24.06
N ARG A 147 13.02 -1.65 24.11
CA ARG A 147 13.57 -0.63 23.20
C ARG A 147 15.09 -0.56 23.25
N ILE A 148 15.67 -0.63 24.46
CA ILE A 148 17.12 -0.60 24.65
C ILE A 148 17.73 -1.89 24.09
N LEU A 149 17.22 -3.05 24.51
CA LEU A 149 17.79 -4.33 24.09
C LEU A 149 17.74 -4.54 22.58
N LEU A 150 16.59 -4.26 21.95
CA LEU A 150 16.41 -4.36 20.51
C LEU A 150 17.20 -3.27 19.78
N GLY A 151 17.26 -2.05 20.34
CA GLY A 151 18.07 -0.96 19.82
C GLY A 151 19.57 -1.29 19.82
N GLN A 152 20.07 -1.96 20.86
CA GLN A 152 21.45 -2.42 20.97
C GLN A 152 21.71 -3.58 19.99
N ALA A 153 20.78 -4.54 19.93
CA ALA A 153 20.92 -5.73 19.08
C ALA A 153 20.91 -5.40 17.58
N TYR A 154 20.09 -4.45 17.14
CA TYR A 154 19.86 -4.16 15.72
C TYR A 154 20.37 -2.79 15.27
N GLY A 155 21.02 -2.04 16.15
CA GLY A 155 21.54 -0.71 15.85
C GLY A 155 20.44 0.28 15.49
N VAL A 156 19.44 0.43 16.36
CA VAL A 156 18.36 1.42 16.18
C VAL A 156 18.53 2.51 17.22
N SER A 157 19.25 3.58 16.86
CA SER A 157 19.62 4.69 17.77
C SER A 157 18.40 5.38 18.38
N ASP A 158 17.31 5.49 17.62
CA ASP A 158 16.10 6.15 18.09
C ASP A 158 15.40 5.35 19.20
N TRP A 159 15.45 4.02 19.11
CA TRP A 159 14.92 3.13 20.15
C TRP A 159 15.80 3.16 21.40
N LEU A 160 17.12 3.17 21.24
CA LEU A 160 18.06 3.35 22.34
C LEU A 160 17.78 4.66 23.09
N LEU A 161 17.75 5.77 22.37
CA LEU A 161 17.56 7.08 22.95
C LEU A 161 16.19 7.21 23.62
N SER A 162 15.14 6.72 22.97
CA SER A 162 13.78 6.70 23.52
C SER A 162 13.70 5.85 24.78
N GLY A 163 14.24 4.63 24.76
CA GLY A 163 14.25 3.72 25.91
C GLY A 163 15.05 4.27 27.09
N TYR A 164 16.27 4.79 26.84
CA TYR A 164 17.08 5.44 27.88
C TYR A 164 16.36 6.64 28.49
N LYS A 165 15.73 7.48 27.66
CA LYS A 165 14.98 8.64 28.13
C LYS A 165 13.77 8.22 28.98
N SER A 166 12.97 7.26 28.53
CA SER A 166 11.82 6.75 29.28
C SER A 166 12.23 6.17 30.63
N LEU A 167 13.31 5.38 30.67
CA LEU A 167 13.88 4.86 31.92
C LEU A 167 14.51 5.94 32.79
N ALA A 168 14.98 7.05 32.23
CA ALA A 168 15.55 8.16 32.99
C ALA A 168 14.47 9.09 33.57
N GLU A 169 13.36 9.30 32.85
CA GLU A 169 12.28 10.21 33.26
C GLU A 169 11.26 9.55 34.21
N ARG A 170 11.14 8.21 34.22
CA ARG A 170 10.13 7.51 35.04
C ARG A 170 10.33 7.72 36.54
N GLU A 171 9.23 7.77 37.30
CA GLU A 171 9.29 7.92 38.76
C GLU A 171 9.74 6.63 39.46
N SER A 172 9.40 5.46 38.92
CA SER A 172 9.77 4.16 39.47
C SER A 172 11.27 3.87 39.35
N THR A 173 11.80 3.11 40.31
CA THR A 173 13.19 2.64 40.28
C THR A 173 13.38 1.56 39.22
N ILE A 174 14.64 1.38 38.78
CA ILE A 174 15.01 0.23 37.96
C ILE A 174 14.96 -1.02 38.84
N SER A 175 14.07 -1.95 38.48
CA SER A 175 13.91 -3.21 39.21
C SER A 175 15.10 -4.14 38.97
N GLY A 176 15.27 -5.13 39.85
CA GLY A 176 16.36 -6.11 39.71
C GLY A 176 16.29 -6.93 38.42
N GLN A 177 15.08 -7.26 37.94
CA GLN A 177 14.89 -7.99 36.68
C GLN A 177 15.28 -7.13 35.47
N GLU A 178 14.86 -5.86 35.44
CA GLU A 178 15.27 -4.93 34.39
C GLU A 178 16.77 -4.70 34.41
N GLY A 179 17.36 -4.53 35.60
CA GLY A 179 18.80 -4.36 35.75
C GLY A 179 19.61 -5.56 35.28
N GLN A 180 19.12 -6.78 35.53
CA GLN A 180 19.73 -8.01 35.02
C GLN A 180 19.70 -8.07 33.49
N ARG A 181 18.60 -7.62 32.88
CA ARG A 181 18.45 -7.61 31.42
C ARG A 181 19.33 -6.54 30.75
N LEU A 182 19.39 -5.33 31.31
CA LEU A 182 20.15 -4.20 30.76
C LEU A 182 21.67 -4.30 30.96
N GLY A 183 22.10 -5.06 31.96
CA GLY A 183 23.50 -5.14 32.37
C GLY A 183 23.90 -4.01 33.33
N SER A 184 24.90 -4.29 34.17
CA SER A 184 25.34 -3.40 35.25
C SER A 184 25.83 -2.04 34.76
N ASP A 185 26.54 -2.01 33.63
CA ASP A 185 27.12 -0.79 33.06
C ASP A 185 26.04 0.17 32.54
N THR A 186 25.07 -0.33 31.77
CA THR A 186 23.91 0.44 31.30
C THR A 186 23.11 1.02 32.46
N VAL A 187 22.89 0.22 33.52
CA VAL A 187 22.16 0.64 34.72
C VAL A 187 22.91 1.75 35.47
N ALA A 188 24.22 1.63 35.65
CA ALA A 188 25.02 2.63 36.33
C ALA A 188 24.95 3.99 35.62
N ARG A 189 25.11 4.00 34.29
CA ARG A 189 24.99 5.21 33.45
C ARG A 189 23.57 5.79 33.47
N LEU A 190 22.53 4.95 33.47
CA LEU A 190 21.14 5.42 33.61
C LEU A 190 20.86 6.04 34.99
N CYS A 191 21.39 5.45 36.06
CA CYS A 191 21.29 6.00 37.41
C CYS A 191 21.95 7.38 37.51
N GLU A 192 23.09 7.59 36.86
CA GLU A 192 23.77 8.89 36.80
C GLU A 192 22.87 9.96 36.14
N VAL A 193 22.26 9.65 34.99
CA VAL A 193 21.33 10.58 34.32
C VAL A 193 20.11 10.88 35.19
N ARG A 194 19.52 9.85 35.81
CA ARG A 194 18.36 9.98 36.71
C ARG A 194 18.68 10.88 37.88
N GLU A 195 19.80 10.64 38.56
CA GLU A 195 20.21 11.40 39.73
C GLU A 195 20.50 12.86 39.36
N ALA A 196 21.12 13.12 38.21
CA ALA A 196 21.36 14.47 37.70
C ALA A 196 20.04 15.21 37.40
N GLY A 197 19.05 14.54 36.81
CA GLY A 197 17.71 15.10 36.56
C GLY A 197 16.93 15.41 37.84
N ILE A 198 17.02 14.53 38.83
CA ILE A 198 16.45 14.75 40.17
C ILE A 198 17.12 15.98 40.82
N LYS A 199 18.46 16.03 40.86
CA LYS A 199 19.21 17.17 41.42
C LYS A 199 18.90 18.49 40.71
N ALA A 200 18.73 18.49 39.40
CA ALA A 200 18.34 19.67 38.63
C ALA A 200 16.93 20.17 38.98
N SER A 201 16.01 19.26 39.30
CA SER A 201 14.65 19.58 39.74
C SER A 201 14.60 20.25 41.12
N PHE A 202 15.63 20.06 41.94
CA PHE A 202 15.76 20.64 43.28
C PHE A 202 16.69 21.87 43.36
N ARG A 203 17.23 22.38 42.23
CA ARG A 203 18.05 23.60 42.28
C ARG A 203 17.17 24.82 42.60
N PRO A 204 17.43 25.56 43.70
CA PRO A 204 16.72 26.80 43.98
C PRO A 204 17.09 27.86 42.94
N VAL A 205 16.07 28.51 42.35
CA VAL A 205 16.27 29.72 41.53
C VAL A 205 16.98 30.77 42.39
N PRO A 206 18.10 31.38 41.95
CA PRO A 206 18.79 32.38 42.74
C PRO A 206 17.90 33.62 42.91
N SER A 207 17.45 33.84 44.15
CA SER A 207 16.88 35.09 44.67
C SER A 207 15.99 35.90 43.73
N GLN A 208 14.74 35.48 43.59
CA GLN A 208 13.62 36.42 43.40
C GLN A 208 12.56 36.14 44.49
N SER A 209 11.84 37.19 44.89
CA SER A 209 11.13 37.27 46.18
C SER A 209 10.18 36.09 46.46
N ARG A 210 9.89 35.83 47.74
CA ARG A 210 8.97 34.77 48.24
C ARG A 210 7.61 34.72 47.52
N ALA A 211 7.18 35.78 46.85
CA ALA A 211 5.92 35.86 46.11
C ALA A 211 5.97 35.23 44.70
N GLU A 212 7.14 35.06 44.08
CA GLU A 212 7.27 34.39 42.76
C GLU A 212 7.52 32.87 42.88
N VAL A 213 7.91 32.40 44.07
CA VAL A 213 8.17 30.97 44.36
C VAL A 213 6.91 30.12 44.20
N TYR A 214 5.72 30.69 44.41
CA TYR A 214 4.44 30.01 44.21
C TYR A 214 3.85 30.18 42.81
N SER A 215 4.38 31.07 41.96
CA SER A 215 3.84 31.34 40.61
C SER A 215 4.69 30.78 39.47
N LYS A 216 5.89 30.24 39.75
CA LYS A 216 6.74 29.56 38.75
C LYS A 216 7.26 28.21 39.23
N VAL A 217 6.35 27.26 39.49
CA VAL A 217 6.67 25.82 39.37
C VAL A 217 6.72 25.45 37.88
N GLY A 218 7.52 26.21 37.12
CA GLY A 218 7.83 25.94 35.72
C GLY A 218 9.14 25.17 35.71
N LYS A 219 9.05 23.84 35.68
CA LYS A 219 10.20 22.94 35.55
C LYS A 219 11.14 23.47 34.45
N SER A 220 12.33 23.95 34.81
CA SER A 220 13.43 23.97 33.84
C SER A 220 13.64 22.50 33.46
N LYS A 221 13.11 22.10 32.31
CA LYS A 221 13.06 20.71 31.87
C LYS A 221 14.50 20.27 31.65
N TYR A 222 15.07 19.56 32.64
CA TYR A 222 16.41 19.00 32.55
C TYR A 222 16.57 18.29 31.20
N ASP A 223 17.65 18.59 30.49
CA ASP A 223 17.89 18.04 29.16
C ASP A 223 18.46 16.62 29.27
N TYR A 224 17.57 15.67 29.55
CA TYR A 224 17.87 14.25 29.59
C TYR A 224 18.52 13.77 28.28
N VAL A 225 18.05 14.28 27.14
CA VAL A 225 18.48 13.81 25.81
C VAL A 225 19.95 14.12 25.57
N SER A 226 20.40 15.34 25.88
CA SER A 226 21.80 15.72 25.71
C SER A 226 22.74 14.95 26.64
N HIS A 227 22.32 14.72 27.90
CA HIS A 227 23.14 13.93 28.84
C HIS A 227 23.25 12.46 28.41
N ILE A 228 22.14 11.86 27.98
CA ILE A 228 22.13 10.49 27.44
C ILE A 228 23.04 10.39 26.21
N ARG A 229 22.97 11.35 25.28
CA ARG A 229 23.86 11.37 24.11
C ARG A 229 25.34 11.45 24.48
N SER A 230 25.69 12.10 25.58
CA SER A 230 27.08 12.15 26.07
C SER A 230 27.54 10.79 26.60
N LEU A 231 26.76 10.17 27.49
CA LEU A 231 27.13 8.91 28.16
C LEU A 231 27.02 7.67 27.27
N PHE A 232 26.15 7.71 26.27
CA PHE A 232 25.89 6.61 25.34
C PHE A 232 26.34 6.93 23.91
N SER A 233 27.27 7.89 23.74
CA SER A 233 27.72 8.37 22.43
C SER A 233 28.21 7.24 21.52
N GLU A 234 28.99 6.28 22.03
CA GLU A 234 29.48 5.14 21.25
C GLU A 234 28.38 4.17 20.82
N GLU A 235 27.37 3.94 21.66
CA GLU A 235 26.26 3.05 21.33
C GLU A 235 25.29 3.70 20.35
N LEU A 236 25.04 5.00 20.53
CA LEU A 236 24.21 5.78 19.63
C LEU A 236 24.91 6.03 18.29
N ALA A 237 26.25 6.13 18.25
CA ALA A 237 27.05 6.20 17.02
C ALA A 237 27.25 4.83 16.37
N GLY A 238 27.44 3.77 17.16
CA GLY A 238 27.60 2.38 16.72
C GLY A 238 26.30 1.77 16.19
N ALA A 239 25.15 2.25 16.66
CA ALA A 239 23.85 2.00 16.06
C ALA A 239 23.76 2.56 14.62
N ALA A 240 24.53 3.59 14.28
CA ALA A 240 24.62 4.11 12.92
C ALA A 240 25.68 3.38 12.06
N VAL A 241 26.62 2.63 12.66
CA VAL A 241 27.75 2.02 11.93
C VAL A 241 28.18 0.66 12.51
N SER A 242 27.66 -0.42 11.91
CA SER A 242 28.44 -1.61 11.48
C SER A 242 28.90 -2.73 12.45
N ARG A 243 28.37 -2.93 13.68
CA ARG A 243 28.85 -4.09 14.49
C ARG A 243 28.36 -5.49 14.08
N ILE A 244 27.41 -5.62 13.15
CA ILE A 244 27.00 -6.93 12.58
C ILE A 244 27.84 -7.32 11.34
N THR A 245 28.70 -6.43 10.84
CA THR A 245 29.35 -6.59 9.53
C THR A 245 30.69 -7.31 9.51
N SER A 246 31.09 -8.00 10.58
CA SER A 246 32.30 -8.83 10.45
C SER A 246 31.97 -10.08 9.62
N ARG A 247 32.34 -10.01 8.34
CA ARG A 247 32.39 -11.07 7.31
C ARG A 247 32.92 -12.43 7.80
N ALA A 248 33.65 -12.46 8.92
CA ALA A 248 34.15 -13.66 9.59
C ALA A 248 33.14 -14.35 10.53
N VAL A 249 32.26 -13.59 11.19
CA VAL A 249 31.23 -14.13 12.11
C VAL A 249 30.09 -14.79 11.32
N PHE A 250 29.66 -14.18 10.21
CA PHE A 250 28.61 -14.75 9.34
C PHE A 250 28.98 -16.12 8.75
N LYS A 251 30.24 -16.27 8.27
CA LYS A 251 30.75 -17.53 7.69
C LYS A 251 30.96 -18.64 8.74
N SER A 252 31.22 -18.28 9.99
CA SER A 252 31.46 -19.25 11.09
C SER A 252 30.19 -19.64 11.85
N GLN A 253 29.11 -18.84 11.78
CA GLN A 253 27.92 -19.05 12.62
C GLN A 253 26.68 -19.51 11.85
N CYS A 254 26.54 -19.19 10.56
CA CYS A 254 25.27 -19.40 9.85
C CYS A 254 25.30 -20.46 8.74
N ILE A 255 26.43 -20.65 8.04
CA ILE A 255 26.53 -21.51 6.84
C ILE A 255 27.91 -22.18 6.83
N ASP A 256 27.99 -23.50 7.01
CA ASP A 256 29.24 -24.25 6.81
C ASP A 256 29.42 -24.63 5.34
N GLY A 257 30.65 -24.50 4.83
CA GLY A 257 31.04 -24.92 3.47
C GLY A 257 31.33 -26.41 3.33
N ASN A 258 30.66 -27.28 4.10
CA ASN A 258 30.85 -28.73 4.02
C ASN A 258 29.64 -29.38 3.32
N PRO A 259 29.75 -29.76 2.04
CA PRO A 259 28.63 -30.24 1.23
C PRO A 259 28.26 -31.71 1.49
N ALA A 260 28.98 -32.43 2.37
CA ALA A 260 28.90 -33.90 2.45
C ALA A 260 28.36 -34.44 3.78
N GLY A 261 27.38 -33.76 4.39
CA GLY A 261 26.57 -34.34 5.45
C GLY A 261 25.22 -34.78 4.88
N SER A 262 25.00 -36.10 4.75
CA SER A 262 23.70 -36.68 4.37
C SER A 262 22.58 -35.95 5.10
N VAL A 263 21.54 -35.53 4.37
CA VAL A 263 20.30 -35.04 4.97
C VAL A 263 19.84 -36.09 5.97
N ASP A 264 19.72 -35.73 7.25
CA ASP A 264 19.09 -36.60 8.24
C ASP A 264 17.71 -36.96 7.71
N SER A 265 17.36 -38.26 7.72
CA SER A 265 16.17 -38.85 7.08
C SER A 265 14.81 -38.38 7.65
N GLN A 266 14.72 -37.17 8.20
CA GLN A 266 13.57 -36.61 8.92
C GLN A 266 13.23 -35.14 8.58
N SER A 267 13.89 -34.48 7.62
CA SER A 267 13.50 -33.12 7.25
C SER A 267 12.11 -33.07 6.60
N VAL A 268 11.25 -32.15 7.04
CA VAL A 268 9.86 -32.01 6.55
C VAL A 268 9.73 -30.78 5.66
N ARG A 269 9.00 -30.90 4.54
CA ARG A 269 8.67 -29.75 3.69
C ARG A 269 7.73 -28.80 4.42
N ASN A 270 8.10 -27.52 4.52
CA ASN A 270 7.27 -26.52 5.18
C ASN A 270 5.93 -26.36 4.45
N GLY A 271 4.81 -26.50 5.17
CA GLY A 271 3.48 -26.51 4.55
C GLY A 271 3.08 -25.22 3.83
N ARG A 272 3.70 -24.07 4.16
CA ARG A 272 3.37 -22.78 3.55
C ARG A 272 4.46 -22.27 2.60
N PHE A 273 5.72 -22.52 2.93
CA PHE A 273 6.88 -21.95 2.24
C PHE A 273 7.72 -23.00 1.50
N TYR A 274 7.15 -24.18 1.24
CA TYR A 274 7.63 -25.07 0.20
C TYR A 274 6.82 -24.81 -1.09
N MET A 275 7.20 -23.75 -1.81
CA MET A 275 6.44 -23.21 -2.92
C MET A 275 6.70 -23.99 -4.21
N GLU A 276 5.63 -24.57 -4.74
CA GLU A 276 5.63 -25.09 -6.11
C GLU A 276 5.42 -23.94 -7.09
N CYS A 277 6.17 -23.96 -8.19
CA CYS A 277 6.03 -22.97 -9.26
C CYS A 277 5.22 -23.56 -10.42
N ILE A 278 4.56 -22.67 -11.14
CA ILE A 278 3.87 -22.95 -12.40
C ILE A 278 4.49 -22.10 -13.51
N VAL A 279 4.60 -22.67 -14.71
CA VAL A 279 5.06 -21.98 -15.92
C VAL A 279 3.85 -21.60 -16.77
N PHE A 280 3.59 -20.30 -16.96
CA PHE A 280 2.55 -19.78 -17.86
C PHE A 280 3.13 -19.36 -19.20
N LEU A 281 2.38 -19.56 -20.29
CA LEU A 281 2.69 -19.02 -21.62
C LEU A 281 1.66 -17.95 -21.99
N VAL A 282 2.11 -16.69 -22.15
CA VAL A 282 1.29 -15.53 -22.50
C VAL A 282 1.95 -14.77 -23.65
N GLU A 283 1.25 -14.62 -24.78
CA GLU A 283 1.77 -13.92 -25.98
C GLU A 283 3.23 -14.29 -26.33
N GLY A 284 3.54 -15.59 -26.37
CA GLY A 284 4.89 -16.10 -26.70
C GLY A 284 5.94 -15.94 -25.60
N THR A 285 5.55 -15.47 -24.40
CA THR A 285 6.46 -15.24 -23.26
C THR A 285 6.16 -16.21 -22.12
N LEU A 286 7.20 -16.84 -21.56
CA LEU A 286 7.11 -17.76 -20.42
C LEU A 286 7.30 -17.02 -19.09
N PHE A 287 6.39 -17.26 -18.16
CA PHE A 287 6.42 -16.72 -16.81
C PHE A 287 6.45 -17.87 -15.81
N LYS A 288 7.44 -17.92 -14.92
CA LYS A 288 7.55 -18.95 -13.88
C LYS A 288 7.35 -18.31 -12.52
N VAL A 289 6.28 -18.68 -11.81
CA VAL A 289 5.91 -18.04 -10.54
C VAL A 289 5.31 -19.05 -9.55
N PRO A 290 5.34 -18.78 -8.22
CA PRO A 290 4.66 -19.63 -7.25
C PRO A 290 3.18 -19.83 -7.59
N ARG A 291 2.71 -21.08 -7.44
CA ARG A 291 1.35 -21.48 -7.76
C ARG A 291 0.33 -21.00 -6.71
N ALA A 292 0.74 -20.92 -5.45
CA ALA A 292 -0.14 -20.69 -4.30
C ALA A 292 -1.06 -19.45 -4.42
N CYS A 293 -0.59 -18.34 -5.00
CA CYS A 293 -1.44 -17.16 -5.16
C CYS A 293 -2.62 -17.39 -6.12
N PHE A 294 -2.44 -18.24 -7.12
CA PHE A 294 -3.47 -18.58 -8.10
C PHE A 294 -4.47 -19.60 -7.54
N GLU A 295 -4.10 -20.40 -6.55
CA GLU A 295 -5.02 -21.37 -5.89
C GLU A 295 -6.10 -20.71 -5.03
N HIS A 296 -6.04 -19.41 -4.81
CA HIS A 296 -7.18 -18.67 -4.25
C HIS A 296 -8.32 -18.51 -5.27
N SER A 297 -8.04 -18.67 -6.56
CA SER A 297 -9.04 -18.72 -7.62
C SER A 297 -9.64 -20.12 -7.69
N GLN A 298 -10.98 -20.20 -7.66
CA GLN A 298 -11.66 -21.47 -7.89
C GLN A 298 -11.32 -22.05 -9.27
N ILE A 299 -11.25 -21.20 -10.29
CA ILE A 299 -10.94 -21.58 -11.68
C ILE A 299 -9.59 -22.30 -11.74
N PHE A 300 -8.54 -21.71 -11.15
CA PHE A 300 -7.22 -22.33 -11.14
C PHE A 300 -7.16 -23.56 -10.25
N ARG A 301 -7.85 -23.58 -9.09
CA ARG A 301 -7.92 -24.81 -8.28
C ARG A 301 -8.53 -25.97 -9.03
N ASP A 302 -9.64 -25.74 -9.72
CA ASP A 302 -10.31 -26.79 -10.48
C ASP A 302 -9.39 -27.32 -11.56
N VAL A 303 -8.81 -26.42 -12.35
CA VAL A 303 -7.82 -26.73 -13.39
C VAL A 303 -6.64 -27.54 -12.84
N PHE A 304 -6.07 -27.12 -11.71
CA PHE A 304 -4.90 -27.79 -11.15
C PHE A 304 -5.22 -29.11 -10.45
N ASN A 305 -6.48 -29.36 -10.10
CA ASN A 305 -6.95 -30.58 -9.46
C ASN A 305 -7.64 -31.54 -10.44
N LEU A 306 -7.69 -31.22 -11.74
CA LEU A 306 -8.23 -32.11 -12.75
C LEU A 306 -7.41 -33.42 -12.76
N PRO A 307 -8.05 -34.60 -12.62
CA PRO A 307 -7.36 -35.86 -12.64
C PRO A 307 -6.69 -36.07 -14.00
N CYS A 308 -5.36 -36.11 -14.00
CA CYS A 308 -4.59 -36.45 -15.19
C CYS A 308 -4.87 -37.91 -15.54
N THR A 309 -5.36 -38.16 -16.75
CA THR A 309 -5.47 -39.53 -17.27
C THR A 309 -4.06 -40.09 -17.46
N ASN A 310 -3.85 -41.36 -17.07
CA ASN A 310 -2.60 -42.13 -17.08
C ASN A 310 -1.45 -41.51 -17.92
N ASN A 311 -0.40 -41.02 -17.24
CA ASN A 311 0.84 -40.47 -17.82
C ASN A 311 0.71 -39.17 -18.65
N ALA A 312 -0.41 -38.45 -18.60
CA ALA A 312 -0.51 -37.13 -19.22
C ALA A 312 0.44 -36.13 -18.54
N ILE A 313 1.18 -35.36 -19.35
CA ILE A 313 2.07 -34.31 -18.87
C ILE A 313 1.21 -33.16 -18.34
N ILE A 314 1.55 -32.67 -17.15
CA ILE A 314 0.75 -31.66 -16.44
C ILE A 314 1.07 -30.28 -17.03
N ASP A 315 0.05 -29.57 -17.52
CA ASP A 315 0.20 -28.21 -18.00
C ASP A 315 0.76 -27.28 -16.90
N GLY A 316 1.77 -26.51 -17.26
CA GLY A 316 2.49 -25.60 -16.38
C GLY A 316 3.63 -26.24 -15.58
N SER A 317 3.96 -27.51 -15.82
CA SER A 317 5.03 -28.23 -15.10
C SER A 317 6.44 -27.77 -15.49
N ASP A 318 6.66 -27.45 -16.76
CA ASP A 318 7.95 -27.00 -17.29
C ASP A 318 7.80 -26.10 -18.54
N ASP A 319 8.92 -25.66 -19.11
CA ASP A 319 8.95 -24.80 -20.30
C ASP A 319 8.44 -25.47 -21.58
N GLY A 320 8.53 -26.80 -21.66
CA GLY A 320 8.00 -27.60 -22.76
C GLY A 320 6.50 -27.85 -22.66
N HIS A 321 5.96 -27.76 -21.44
CA HIS A 321 4.55 -27.96 -21.13
C HIS A 321 4.01 -26.79 -20.31
N PRO A 322 4.00 -25.55 -20.84
CA PRO A 322 3.52 -24.40 -20.10
C PRO A 322 2.00 -24.34 -20.07
N PHE A 323 1.44 -23.75 -19.02
CA PHE A 323 0.03 -23.45 -18.93
C PHE A 323 -0.30 -22.24 -19.82
N LYS A 324 -0.93 -22.49 -20.96
CA LYS A 324 -1.20 -21.44 -21.96
C LYS A 324 -2.40 -20.58 -21.56
N LEU A 325 -2.22 -19.27 -21.57
CA LEU A 325 -3.27 -18.29 -21.29
C LEU A 325 -3.59 -17.50 -22.57
N ASP A 326 -4.65 -17.92 -23.26
CA ASP A 326 -5.12 -17.28 -24.49
C ASP A 326 -5.97 -16.02 -24.20
N GLY A 327 -5.84 -15.00 -25.04
CA GLY A 327 -6.59 -13.74 -24.92
C GLY A 327 -6.09 -12.79 -23.81
N ILE A 328 -4.96 -13.10 -23.18
CA ILE A 328 -4.35 -12.27 -22.14
C ILE A 328 -3.11 -11.59 -22.70
N SER A 329 -2.99 -10.27 -22.46
CA SER A 329 -1.77 -9.55 -22.83
C SER A 329 -0.64 -9.84 -21.86
N LYS A 330 0.58 -10.02 -22.36
CA LYS A 330 1.77 -10.17 -21.50
C LYS A 330 2.02 -8.94 -20.63
N ILE A 331 1.63 -7.75 -21.10
CA ILE A 331 1.76 -6.49 -20.35
C ILE A 331 0.77 -6.50 -19.18
N ASP A 332 -0.48 -6.88 -19.43
CA ASP A 332 -1.50 -7.00 -18.38
C ASP A 332 -1.08 -8.04 -17.33
N PHE A 333 -0.55 -9.18 -17.79
CA PHE A 333 -0.08 -10.25 -16.91
C PHE A 333 1.12 -9.82 -16.07
N ARG A 334 2.11 -9.14 -16.67
CA ARG A 334 3.27 -8.58 -15.95
C ARG A 334 2.85 -7.55 -14.90
N ALA A 335 1.86 -6.71 -15.20
CA ALA A 335 1.29 -5.76 -14.24
C ALA A 335 0.61 -6.48 -13.05
N PHE A 336 -0.09 -7.58 -13.32
CA PHE A 336 -0.68 -8.43 -12.28
C PHE A 336 0.38 -9.12 -11.40
N LEU A 337 1.43 -9.68 -12.01
CA LEU A 337 2.53 -10.28 -11.28
C LEU A 337 3.34 -9.27 -10.46
N LYS A 338 3.40 -8.00 -10.89
CA LYS A 338 4.03 -6.92 -10.12
C LYS A 338 3.35 -6.66 -8.77
N LEU A 339 2.04 -6.90 -8.68
CA LEU A 339 1.32 -6.86 -7.40
C LEU A 339 1.61 -8.11 -6.55
N LEU A 340 1.53 -9.30 -7.15
CA LEU A 340 1.68 -10.56 -6.42
C LEU A 340 3.11 -10.80 -5.93
N TYR A 341 4.08 -10.48 -6.79
CA TYR A 341 5.49 -10.75 -6.60
C TYR A 341 6.28 -9.46 -6.88
N PRO A 342 6.17 -8.43 -6.01
CA PRO A 342 6.80 -7.13 -6.25
C PRO A 342 8.33 -7.26 -6.41
N GLN A 343 8.93 -6.32 -7.13
CA GLN A 343 10.39 -6.32 -7.36
C GLN A 343 11.17 -5.81 -6.14
N SER A 344 10.51 -5.07 -5.24
CA SER A 344 11.06 -4.58 -3.97
C SER A 344 10.01 -4.71 -2.87
N ILE A 345 10.46 -4.74 -1.61
CA ILE A 345 9.58 -4.75 -0.42
C ILE A 345 10.01 -3.56 0.46
N PRO A 346 9.17 -2.53 0.66
CA PRO A 346 7.80 -2.41 0.15
C PRO A 346 7.77 -2.31 -1.37
N LEU A 347 6.60 -2.55 -1.96
CA LEU A 347 6.35 -2.25 -3.35
C LEU A 347 6.72 -0.77 -3.59
N ARG A 348 7.85 -0.52 -4.25
CA ARG A 348 8.35 0.83 -4.54
C ARG A 348 7.63 1.33 -5.79
N GLY A 349 6.91 2.44 -5.64
CA GLY A 349 6.09 3.04 -6.69
C GLY A 349 4.70 2.39 -6.78
N ALA A 350 3.67 3.23 -6.84
CA ALA A 350 2.32 2.76 -7.11
C ALA A 350 2.25 2.15 -8.52
N LEU A 351 1.46 1.09 -8.69
CA LEU A 351 1.05 0.66 -10.03
C LEU A 351 0.37 1.86 -10.72
N SER A 352 0.69 2.08 -11.99
CA SER A 352 0.01 3.10 -12.79
C SER A 352 -1.48 2.77 -12.94
N VAL A 353 -2.30 3.76 -13.31
CA VAL A 353 -3.74 3.55 -13.57
C VAL A 353 -3.96 2.41 -14.57
N LYS A 354 -3.14 2.33 -15.63
CA LYS A 354 -3.21 1.25 -16.63
C LYS A 354 -2.88 -0.12 -16.02
N GLU A 355 -1.83 -0.20 -15.21
CA GLU A 355 -1.45 -1.43 -14.52
C GLU A 355 -2.53 -1.88 -13.53
N TRP A 356 -3.14 -0.96 -12.77
CA TRP A 356 -4.25 -1.28 -11.89
C TRP A 356 -5.51 -1.72 -12.64
N ILE A 357 -5.80 -1.15 -13.82
CA ILE A 357 -6.89 -1.63 -14.68
C ILE A 357 -6.61 -3.06 -15.15
N ALA A 358 -5.37 -3.39 -15.50
CA ALA A 358 -4.98 -4.76 -15.83
C ALA A 358 -5.13 -5.72 -14.64
N VAL A 359 -4.74 -5.29 -13.44
CA VAL A 359 -4.97 -6.06 -12.20
C VAL A 359 -6.47 -6.27 -11.99
N LEU A 360 -7.30 -5.25 -12.12
CA LEU A 360 -8.75 -5.34 -11.99
C LEU A 360 -9.33 -6.32 -13.02
N LYS A 361 -8.89 -6.24 -14.28
CA LYS A 361 -9.30 -7.13 -15.36
C LYS A 361 -9.03 -8.60 -15.03
N LEU A 362 -7.78 -8.94 -14.71
CA LEU A 362 -7.36 -10.31 -14.48
C LEU A 362 -7.90 -10.88 -13.17
N SER A 363 -7.93 -10.08 -12.10
CA SER A 363 -8.54 -10.50 -10.83
C SER A 363 -10.05 -10.73 -10.93
N THR A 364 -10.74 -10.01 -11.82
CA THR A 364 -12.17 -10.26 -12.11
C THR A 364 -12.36 -11.51 -12.96
N MET A 365 -11.52 -11.69 -13.98
CA MET A 365 -11.58 -12.87 -14.86
C MET A 365 -11.32 -14.17 -14.10
N TRP A 366 -10.46 -14.14 -13.09
CA TRP A 366 -10.06 -15.31 -12.31
C TRP A 366 -10.72 -15.41 -10.93
N ASP A 367 -11.77 -14.62 -10.66
CA ASP A 367 -12.49 -14.62 -9.37
C ASP A 367 -11.58 -14.47 -8.13
N LEU A 368 -10.53 -13.65 -8.25
CA LEU A 368 -9.61 -13.33 -7.16
C LEU A 368 -10.15 -12.15 -6.35
N PHE A 369 -11.17 -12.41 -5.54
CA PHE A 369 -11.97 -11.38 -4.84
C PHE A 369 -11.13 -10.37 -4.03
N SER A 370 -10.14 -10.83 -3.25
CA SER A 370 -9.31 -9.95 -2.42
C SER A 370 -8.48 -8.99 -3.26
N ILE A 371 -7.92 -9.47 -4.38
CA ILE A 371 -7.10 -8.65 -5.29
C ILE A 371 -7.99 -7.71 -6.08
N ARG A 372 -9.16 -8.17 -6.53
CA ARG A 372 -10.17 -7.35 -7.19
C ARG A 372 -10.62 -6.20 -6.29
N LYS A 373 -10.91 -6.48 -5.02
CA LYS A 373 -11.28 -5.46 -4.03
C LYS A 373 -10.18 -4.41 -3.88
N LEU A 374 -8.93 -4.84 -3.70
CA LEU A 374 -7.77 -3.94 -3.61
C LEU A 374 -7.63 -3.07 -4.86
N ALA A 375 -7.75 -3.65 -6.06
CA ALA A 375 -7.66 -2.89 -7.31
C ALA A 375 -8.75 -1.80 -7.41
N ILE A 376 -9.97 -2.09 -6.97
CA ILE A 376 -11.06 -1.09 -6.92
C ILE A 376 -10.72 0.02 -5.91
N GLU A 377 -10.24 -0.33 -4.72
CA GLU A 377 -9.88 0.65 -3.69
C GLU A 377 -8.76 1.57 -4.15
N GLU A 378 -7.70 1.03 -4.77
CA GLU A 378 -6.57 1.81 -5.29
C GLU A 378 -6.96 2.67 -6.49
N LEU A 379 -7.72 2.12 -7.46
CA LEU A 379 -8.22 2.89 -8.60
C LEU A 379 -9.16 4.03 -8.18
N SER A 380 -9.92 3.86 -7.09
CA SER A 380 -10.81 4.90 -6.57
C SER A 380 -10.06 6.12 -6.02
N LYS A 381 -8.76 6.00 -5.73
CA LYS A 381 -7.92 7.12 -5.28
C LYS A 381 -7.45 8.00 -6.45
N PHE A 382 -7.49 7.50 -7.68
CA PHE A 382 -7.08 8.27 -8.86
C PHE A 382 -8.24 9.09 -9.41
N THR A 383 -7.94 10.32 -9.84
CA THR A 383 -8.88 11.11 -10.63
C THR A 383 -9.02 10.48 -12.02
N MET A 384 -10.21 10.00 -12.34
CA MET A 384 -10.52 9.37 -13.61
C MET A 384 -11.66 10.12 -14.30
N ASN A 385 -11.54 10.31 -15.62
CA ASN A 385 -12.61 10.84 -16.45
C ASN A 385 -13.93 10.07 -16.18
N PRO A 386 -15.06 10.77 -15.96
CA PRO A 386 -16.31 10.14 -15.55
C PRO A 386 -16.86 9.16 -16.60
N VAL A 387 -16.65 9.40 -17.90
CA VAL A 387 -17.03 8.46 -18.98
C VAL A 387 -16.20 7.19 -18.92
N THR A 388 -14.88 7.30 -18.78
CA THR A 388 -14.00 6.14 -18.60
C THR A 388 -14.39 5.36 -17.35
N ARG A 389 -14.70 6.06 -16.24
CA ARG A 389 -15.16 5.45 -14.99
C ARG A 389 -16.46 4.65 -15.20
N ILE A 390 -17.43 5.18 -15.93
CA ILE A 390 -18.69 4.49 -16.28
C ILE A 390 -18.42 3.25 -17.12
N ILE A 391 -17.57 3.34 -18.14
CA ILE A 391 -17.24 2.20 -19.01
C ILE A 391 -16.63 1.06 -18.18
N LEU A 392 -15.61 1.38 -17.36
CA LEU A 392 -14.98 0.39 -16.49
C LEU A 392 -15.95 -0.15 -15.44
N ALA A 393 -16.82 0.70 -14.89
CA ALA A 393 -17.83 0.30 -13.94
C ALA A 393 -18.85 -0.68 -14.52
N ARG A 394 -19.27 -0.49 -15.78
CA ARG A 394 -20.13 -1.44 -16.50
C ARG A 394 -19.40 -2.74 -16.78
N GLN A 395 -18.22 -2.65 -17.38
CA GLN A 395 -17.40 -3.80 -17.76
C GLN A 395 -17.09 -4.70 -16.56
N TYR A 396 -16.73 -4.11 -15.43
CA TYR A 396 -16.34 -4.83 -14.22
C TYR A 396 -17.43 -4.84 -13.15
N ARG A 397 -18.66 -4.42 -13.44
CA ARG A 397 -19.82 -4.44 -12.52
C ARG A 397 -19.56 -3.74 -11.17
N ILE A 398 -19.05 -2.51 -11.19
CA ILE A 398 -18.72 -1.71 -10.00
C ILE A 398 -19.78 -0.61 -9.81
N GLN A 399 -20.84 -0.90 -9.05
CA GLN A 399 -21.98 0.01 -8.89
C GLN A 399 -21.61 1.40 -8.35
N LYS A 400 -20.71 1.47 -7.34
CA LYS A 400 -20.29 2.75 -6.74
C LYS A 400 -19.67 3.70 -7.78
N TRP A 401 -18.85 3.17 -8.68
CA TRP A 401 -18.23 3.96 -9.75
C TRP A 401 -19.24 4.38 -10.81
N LEU A 402 -20.21 3.52 -11.10
CA LEU A 402 -21.28 3.83 -12.05
C LEU A 402 -22.10 5.02 -11.57
N PHE A 403 -22.55 4.99 -10.31
CA PHE A 403 -23.27 6.09 -9.68
C PHE A 403 -22.44 7.38 -9.65
N ALA A 404 -21.21 7.31 -9.13
CA ALA A 404 -20.33 8.47 -9.05
C ALA A 404 -20.04 9.09 -10.43
N GLY A 405 -19.91 8.27 -11.48
CA GLY A 405 -19.72 8.76 -12.84
C GLY A 405 -20.95 9.48 -13.40
N TYR A 406 -22.15 8.92 -13.19
CA TYR A 406 -23.39 9.59 -13.61
C TYR A 406 -23.64 10.89 -12.84
N GLU A 407 -23.42 10.87 -11.53
CA GLU A 407 -23.56 12.05 -10.67
C GLU A 407 -22.59 13.17 -11.11
N GLU A 408 -21.34 12.83 -11.40
CA GLU A 408 -20.35 13.79 -11.87
C GLU A 408 -20.74 14.38 -13.25
N LEU A 409 -21.22 13.55 -14.18
CA LEU A 409 -21.72 14.02 -15.48
C LEU A 409 -23.00 14.85 -15.37
N ALA A 410 -23.86 14.58 -14.38
CA ALA A 410 -25.08 15.36 -14.16
C ALA A 410 -24.76 16.72 -13.52
N LYS A 411 -23.77 16.81 -12.63
CA LYS A 411 -23.44 18.04 -11.89
C LYS A 411 -22.44 18.96 -12.59
N ARG A 412 -21.59 18.44 -13.48
CA ARG A 412 -20.52 19.27 -14.09
C ARG A 412 -21.10 20.39 -14.95
N THR A 413 -20.37 21.48 -15.11
CA THR A 413 -20.77 22.62 -15.95
C THR A 413 -20.78 22.29 -17.44
N GLU A 414 -19.84 21.47 -17.92
CA GLU A 414 -19.69 21.18 -19.35
C GLU A 414 -20.77 20.19 -19.83
N PRO A 415 -21.42 20.45 -20.98
CA PRO A 415 -22.35 19.49 -21.58
C PRO A 415 -21.64 18.19 -21.99
N ILE A 416 -22.41 17.11 -22.17
CA ILE A 416 -21.86 15.87 -22.72
C ILE A 416 -21.51 16.11 -24.19
N SER A 417 -20.25 15.88 -24.56
CA SER A 417 -19.81 15.99 -25.95
C SER A 417 -20.30 14.81 -26.80
N ILE A 418 -20.31 14.96 -28.12
CA ILE A 418 -20.71 13.89 -29.05
C ILE A 418 -19.86 12.64 -28.84
N SER A 419 -18.53 12.78 -28.70
CA SER A 419 -17.63 11.64 -28.48
C SER A 419 -17.90 10.93 -27.15
N GLU A 420 -18.28 11.66 -26.10
CA GLU A 420 -18.67 11.07 -24.83
C GLU A 420 -20.03 10.35 -24.95
N ALA A 421 -20.99 10.93 -25.68
CA ALA A 421 -22.29 10.31 -25.92
C ALA A 421 -22.17 9.00 -26.73
N GLU A 422 -21.29 8.96 -27.73
CA GLU A 422 -20.96 7.75 -28.49
C GLU A 422 -20.38 6.65 -27.59
N GLN A 423 -19.48 7.01 -26.67
CA GLN A 423 -18.86 6.08 -25.73
C GLN A 423 -19.83 5.57 -24.66
N LEU A 424 -20.74 6.42 -24.16
CA LEU A 424 -21.73 6.06 -23.15
C LEU A 424 -22.90 5.26 -23.73
N GLY A 425 -23.17 5.44 -25.02
CA GLY A 425 -24.41 5.02 -25.68
C GLY A 425 -25.48 6.11 -25.59
N LEU A 426 -26.20 6.29 -26.70
CA LEU A 426 -27.17 7.36 -26.90
C LEU A 426 -28.23 7.44 -25.78
N GLU A 427 -28.79 6.29 -25.41
CA GLU A 427 -29.80 6.21 -24.35
C GLU A 427 -29.29 6.77 -23.02
N THR A 428 -28.08 6.37 -22.60
CA THR A 428 -27.49 6.86 -21.34
C THR A 428 -27.22 8.36 -21.40
N ALA A 429 -26.72 8.85 -22.53
CA ALA A 429 -26.44 10.27 -22.70
C ALA A 429 -27.74 11.10 -22.59
N ILE A 430 -28.83 10.65 -23.23
CA ILE A 430 -30.15 11.31 -23.16
C ILE A 430 -30.67 11.32 -21.71
N LEU A 431 -30.59 10.19 -21.01
CA LEU A 431 -31.04 10.12 -19.61
C LEU A 431 -30.25 11.10 -18.70
N ILE A 432 -28.94 11.23 -18.90
CA ILE A 432 -28.14 12.20 -18.15
C ILE A 432 -28.54 13.63 -18.53
N PHE A 433 -28.81 13.93 -19.80
CA PHE A 433 -29.31 15.24 -20.22
C PHE A 433 -30.66 15.57 -19.58
N GLN A 434 -31.58 14.61 -19.48
CA GLN A 434 -32.86 14.79 -18.80
C GLN A 434 -32.66 15.14 -17.32
N ILE A 435 -31.80 14.42 -16.62
CA ILE A 435 -31.47 14.71 -15.21
C ILE A 435 -30.87 16.10 -15.06
N ARG A 436 -30.00 16.52 -15.99
CA ARG A 436 -29.40 17.87 -15.99
C ARG A 436 -30.45 18.96 -16.17
N GLU A 437 -31.37 18.77 -17.13
CA GLU A 437 -32.45 19.72 -17.40
C GLU A 437 -33.40 19.82 -16.21
N GLU A 438 -33.82 18.69 -15.63
CA GLU A 438 -34.65 18.65 -14.43
C GLU A 438 -33.98 19.37 -13.25
N SER A 439 -32.67 19.16 -13.06
CA SER A 439 -31.90 19.83 -12.01
C SER A 439 -31.80 21.35 -12.24
N HIS A 440 -31.67 21.78 -13.50
CA HIS A 440 -31.62 23.19 -13.85
C HIS A 440 -32.97 23.88 -13.69
N LEU A 441 -34.07 23.22 -14.09
CA LEU A 441 -35.43 23.72 -13.89
C LEU A 441 -35.75 23.86 -12.40
N ALA A 442 -35.41 22.86 -11.58
CA ALA A 442 -35.59 22.94 -10.13
C ALA A 442 -34.81 24.13 -9.52
N TYR A 443 -33.57 24.37 -9.96
CA TYR A 443 -32.80 25.52 -9.53
C TYR A 443 -33.44 26.86 -9.93
N LEU A 444 -34.01 26.96 -11.13
CA LEU A 444 -34.72 28.16 -11.58
C LEU A 444 -36.01 28.40 -10.78
N GLU A 445 -36.75 27.33 -10.45
CA GLU A 445 -37.95 27.40 -9.61
C GLU A 445 -37.60 27.90 -8.19
N ASP A 446 -36.52 27.40 -7.61
CA ASP A 446 -36.01 27.87 -6.30
C ASP A 446 -35.61 29.36 -6.37
N MET A 447 -34.89 29.77 -7.42
CA MET A 447 -34.51 31.17 -7.63
C MET A 447 -35.71 32.10 -7.85
N GLU A 448 -36.74 31.63 -8.57
CA GLU A 448 -37.99 32.37 -8.72
C GLU A 448 -38.73 32.51 -7.39
N HIS A 449 -38.74 31.47 -6.56
CA HIS A 449 -39.33 31.50 -5.24
C HIS A 449 -38.62 32.54 -4.36
N GLU A 450 -37.28 32.52 -4.31
CA GLU A 450 -36.47 33.50 -3.59
C GLU A 450 -36.69 34.94 -4.09
N CYS A 451 -36.76 35.14 -5.41
CA CYS A 451 -37.07 36.45 -6.01
C CYS A 451 -38.47 36.95 -5.60
N LYS A 452 -39.48 36.08 -5.60
CA LYS A 452 -40.85 36.41 -5.19
C LYS A 452 -40.91 36.76 -3.71
N GLU A 453 -40.18 36.05 -2.85
CA GLU A 453 -40.07 36.38 -1.43
C GLU A 453 -39.38 37.73 -1.20
N MET A 454 -38.25 37.99 -1.87
CA MET A 454 -37.57 39.28 -1.79
C MET A 454 -38.45 40.44 -2.26
N GLN A 455 -39.21 40.25 -3.35
CA GLN A 455 -40.11 41.28 -3.86
C GLN A 455 -41.22 41.60 -2.85
N LYS A 456 -41.82 40.57 -2.24
CA LYS A 456 -42.83 40.72 -1.19
C LYS A 456 -42.29 41.47 0.04
N ASP A 457 -41.05 41.22 0.43
CA ASP A 457 -40.40 41.93 1.52
C ASP A 457 -40.13 43.41 1.20
N ILE A 458 -39.76 43.72 -0.04
CA ILE A 458 -39.59 45.10 -0.51
C ILE A 458 -40.93 45.84 -0.51
N GLU A 459 -41.98 45.26 -1.09
CA GLU A 459 -43.33 45.84 -1.11
C GLU A 459 -43.84 46.12 0.31
N ASN A 460 -43.72 45.15 1.21
CA ASN A 460 -44.08 45.31 2.63
C ASN A 460 -43.29 46.44 3.33
N ARG A 461 -42.01 46.64 2.98
CA ARG A 461 -41.17 47.70 3.55
C ARG A 461 -41.53 49.08 2.99
N PHE A 462 -41.88 49.18 1.70
CA PHE A 462 -42.36 50.41 1.08
C PHE A 462 -43.72 50.84 1.62
N ASP A 463 -44.68 49.91 1.74
CA ASP A 463 -46.02 50.21 2.28
C ASP A 463 -45.96 50.69 3.74
N ARG A 464 -45.14 50.07 4.60
CA ARG A 464 -44.95 50.55 5.98
C ARG A 464 -44.35 51.96 6.02
N LYS A 465 -43.42 52.29 5.11
CA LYS A 465 -42.77 53.61 5.08
C LYS A 465 -43.72 54.69 4.53
N TYR A 466 -44.50 54.37 3.50
CA TYR A 466 -45.52 55.28 2.95
C TYR A 466 -46.69 55.50 3.92
N CYS A 467 -47.17 54.46 4.62
CA CYS A 467 -48.15 54.62 5.71
C CYS A 467 -47.62 55.50 6.84
N SER A 468 -46.36 55.33 7.24
CA SER A 468 -45.71 56.18 8.26
C SER A 468 -45.61 57.65 7.83
N CYS A 469 -45.28 57.92 6.57
CA CYS A 469 -45.25 59.29 6.02
C CYS A 469 -46.65 59.88 5.91
N ALA A 470 -47.64 59.11 5.44
CA ALA A 470 -49.03 59.54 5.36
C ALA A 470 -49.64 59.84 6.73
N GLU A 471 -49.41 58.98 7.74
CA GLU A 471 -49.79 59.25 9.13
C GLU A 471 -49.09 60.48 9.69
N GLY A 472 -47.81 60.69 9.36
CA GLY A 472 -47.05 61.89 9.75
C GLY A 472 -47.63 63.18 9.14
N ILE A 473 -47.97 63.15 7.85
CA ILE A 473 -48.61 64.27 7.15
C ILE A 473 -50.01 64.54 7.73
N TRP A 474 -50.82 63.50 7.93
CA TRP A 474 -52.11 63.62 8.61
C TRP A 474 -51.99 64.14 10.03
N ARG A 475 -50.92 63.80 10.77
CA ARG A 475 -50.69 64.34 12.12
C ARG A 475 -50.33 65.82 12.11
N VAL A 476 -49.44 66.24 11.21
CA VAL A 476 -48.91 67.61 11.18
C VAL A 476 -49.92 68.57 10.55
N PHE A 477 -50.59 68.15 9.48
CA PHE A 477 -51.51 68.97 8.70
C PHE A 477 -52.97 68.62 8.97
N ALA A 478 -53.29 67.88 10.04
CA ALA A 478 -54.64 67.38 10.36
C ALA A 478 -55.70 68.49 10.35
N LYS A 479 -55.34 69.66 10.90
CA LYS A 479 -56.24 70.81 11.02
C LYS A 479 -56.45 71.47 9.67
N GLU A 480 -55.36 71.71 8.94
CA GLU A 480 -55.39 72.34 7.61
C GLU A 480 -56.12 71.46 6.57
N LEU A 481 -55.90 70.13 6.61
CA LEU A 481 -56.58 69.16 5.76
C LEU A 481 -58.08 69.07 6.07
N LYS A 482 -58.48 69.13 7.35
CA LYS A 482 -59.89 69.19 7.75
C LYS A 482 -60.57 70.50 7.36
N ASP A 483 -59.88 71.62 7.54
CA ASP A 483 -60.40 72.94 7.19
C ASP A 483 -60.63 73.05 5.66
N VAL A 484 -59.76 72.44 4.84
CA VAL A 484 -59.96 72.32 3.39
C VAL A 484 -61.17 71.43 3.06
N GLU A 485 -61.34 70.30 3.72
CA GLU A 485 -62.46 69.36 3.48
C GLU A 485 -63.81 69.97 3.88
N GLU A 486 -63.87 70.70 4.99
CA GLU A 486 -65.07 71.43 5.44
C GLU A 486 -65.40 72.62 4.53
N SER A 487 -64.38 73.33 3.99
CA SER A 487 -64.59 74.46 3.07
C SER A 487 -65.19 74.05 1.71
N VAL A 488 -64.99 72.79 1.29
CA VAL A 488 -65.55 72.26 0.03
C VAL A 488 -67.03 71.87 0.18
N THR A 489 -67.50 71.62 1.41
CA THR A 489 -68.89 71.17 1.67
C THR A 489 -69.85 72.29 2.13
N GLY A 490 -69.34 73.50 2.38
CA GLY A 490 -70.04 74.59 3.05
C GLY A 490 -70.63 75.71 2.16
N VAL A 491 -71.14 75.43 0.96
CA VAL A 491 -71.98 76.38 0.20
C VAL A 491 -73.42 75.87 0.14
N ALA A 492 -74.26 76.41 1.03
CA ALA A 492 -75.69 76.21 1.06
C ALA A 492 -76.39 77.04 -0.03
N VAL A 493 -77.29 76.38 -0.76
CA VAL A 493 -78.28 76.97 -1.67
C VAL A 493 -79.43 77.56 -0.83
N PRO A 494 -79.86 78.82 -1.05
CA PRO A 494 -81.19 79.28 -0.66
C PRO A 494 -82.18 79.19 -1.83
N GLU A 495 -83.42 78.83 -1.51
CA GLU A 495 -84.62 78.80 -2.37
C GLU A 495 -84.99 80.16 -3.00
#